data_AF-A0AAD7MRW1-F1
#
_entry.id   AF-A0AAD7MRW1-F1
#
_cell.length_a   1.000
_cell.length_b   1.000
_cell.length_c   1.000
_cell.angle_alpha   90.00
_cell.angle_beta   90.00
_cell.angle_gamma   90.00
#
_symmetry.space_group_name_H-M   'P 1'
#
loop_
_entity.id
_entity.type
_entity.pdbx_description
1 polymer ?
#
loop_
_entity_poly.entity_id
_entity_poly.type
_entity_poly.pdbx_seq_one_letter_code
_entity_poly.pdbx_strand_id
1 'polypeptide(L)'
;MANNQNNSGEKEWKGIKLTPIKEEEDGSNNYSEFRQKSILDLDAADYWKYVDGPDYNPPAIPELKPSQQVQGFDASGNSVTITVPGNETLVAAAKKQAEAWLAGDKKAHATIVKAVPIGRLYVVRDCKSAINLN
;
A
#
# COMPACT_ATOMS: atom_id res chain seq x y z
N MET A 1 -37.58 -12.85 -5.19
CA MET A 1 -36.79 -12.06 -4.23
C MET A 1 -35.38 -12.62 -4.20
N ALA A 2 -34.39 -11.87 -4.71
CA ALA A 2 -32.98 -12.04 -4.40
C ALA A 2 -32.24 -10.81 -4.93
N ASN A 3 -32.15 -9.79 -4.08
CA ASN A 3 -31.42 -8.56 -4.36
C ASN A 3 -29.94 -8.86 -4.07
N ASN A 4 -29.17 -9.21 -5.09
CA ASN A 4 -27.73 -9.43 -4.94
C ASN A 4 -27.04 -8.07 -5.03
N GLN A 5 -27.07 -7.32 -3.92
CA GLN A 5 -26.24 -6.14 -3.75
C GLN A 5 -24.78 -6.61 -3.55
N ASN A 6 -24.07 -6.78 -4.66
CA ASN A 6 -22.61 -6.76 -4.67
C ASN A 6 -22.16 -5.36 -4.25
N ASN A 7 -22.12 -5.12 -2.95
CA ASN A 7 -21.58 -3.92 -2.36
C ASN A 7 -20.05 -4.07 -2.29
N SER A 8 -19.41 -4.23 -3.45
CA SER A 8 -17.99 -3.90 -3.58
C SER A 8 -17.93 -2.38 -3.61
N GLY A 9 -17.89 -1.78 -2.43
CA GLY A 9 -17.63 -0.36 -2.27
C GLY A 9 -16.23 -0.04 -2.76
N GLU A 10 -16.04 0.00 -4.08
CA GLU A 10 -15.02 0.84 -4.68
C GLU A 10 -15.36 2.25 -4.23
N LYS A 11 -14.78 2.69 -3.10
CA LYS A 11 -14.83 4.08 -2.70
C LYS A 11 -14.23 4.85 -3.87
N GLU A 12 -15.11 5.48 -4.64
CA GLU A 12 -14.73 6.31 -5.75
C GLU A 12 -13.75 7.34 -5.23
N TRP A 13 -12.56 7.32 -5.82
CA TRP A 13 -11.46 8.14 -5.35
C TRP A 13 -11.76 9.61 -5.66
N LYS A 14 -11.94 10.41 -4.60
CA LYS A 14 -11.92 11.87 -4.67
C LYS A 14 -10.70 12.39 -5.43
N GLY A 15 -10.93 13.19 -6.46
CA GLY A 15 -9.86 13.93 -7.12
C GLY A 15 -9.28 14.98 -6.17
N ILE A 16 -7.96 14.98 -6.00
CA ILE A 16 -7.25 16.01 -5.22
C ILE A 16 -6.27 16.71 -6.15
N LYS A 17 -6.18 18.03 -6.00
CA LYS A 17 -5.12 18.83 -6.60
C LYS A 17 -4.31 19.47 -5.48
N LEU A 18 -3.10 18.96 -5.27
CA LEU A 18 -2.20 19.52 -4.27
C LEU A 18 -1.66 20.87 -4.75
N THR A 19 -1.28 21.70 -3.77
CA THR A 19 -0.44 22.88 -4.05
C THR A 19 0.86 22.38 -4.71
N PRO A 20 1.36 22.97 -5.80
CA PRO A 20 2.65 22.57 -6.36
C PRO A 20 3.81 23.23 -5.60
N ILE A 21 4.97 22.60 -5.61
CA ILE A 21 6.22 23.24 -5.18
C ILE A 21 6.62 24.31 -6.21
N LYS A 22 6.90 25.52 -5.74
CA LYS A 22 7.38 26.68 -6.50
C LYS A 22 8.78 27.05 -6.02
N GLU A 23 9.59 27.53 -6.95
CA GLU A 23 10.91 28.10 -6.68
C GLU A 23 10.90 29.56 -7.10
N GLU A 24 11.48 30.41 -6.25
CA GLU A 24 11.71 31.82 -6.54
C GLU A 24 13.15 32.00 -7.06
N GLU A 25 13.43 33.13 -7.73
CA GLU A 25 14.77 33.41 -8.29
C GLU A 25 15.88 33.49 -7.23
N ASP A 26 15.52 33.76 -5.97
CA ASP A 26 16.44 33.84 -4.83
C ASP A 26 16.80 32.46 -4.22
N GLY A 27 16.29 31.36 -4.79
CA GLY A 27 16.51 30.00 -4.32
C GLY A 27 15.62 29.58 -3.15
N SER A 28 14.72 30.45 -2.69
CA SER A 28 13.66 30.09 -1.74
C SER A 28 12.58 29.24 -2.40
N ASN A 29 11.84 28.48 -1.59
CA ASN A 29 10.73 27.65 -2.06
C ASN A 29 9.61 27.56 -1.03
N ASN A 30 8.44 27.12 -1.47
CA ASN A 30 7.23 26.97 -0.66
C ASN A 30 7.06 25.56 -0.05
N TYR A 31 8.15 24.84 0.22
CA TYR A 31 8.05 23.44 0.66
C TYR A 31 7.29 23.27 1.98
N SER A 32 7.46 24.18 2.93
CA SER A 32 6.74 24.14 4.21
C SER A 32 5.23 24.28 3.99
N GLU A 33 4.79 25.21 3.14
CA GLU A 33 3.37 25.35 2.80
C GLU A 33 2.86 24.16 2.00
N PHE A 34 3.66 23.66 1.04
CA PHE A 34 3.35 22.44 0.28
C PHE A 34 3.06 21.28 1.23
N ARG A 35 3.97 21.02 2.18
CA ARG A 35 3.86 19.91 3.12
C ARG A 35 2.62 20.03 3.99
N GLN A 36 2.40 21.20 4.59
CA GLN A 36 1.23 21.43 5.46
C GLN A 36 -0.08 21.32 4.69
N LYS A 37 -0.19 21.96 3.53
CA LYS A 37 -1.41 21.91 2.71
C LYS A 37 -1.67 20.52 2.15
N SER A 38 -0.62 19.81 1.72
CA SER A 38 -0.79 18.45 1.21
C SER A 38 -1.30 17.48 2.27
N ILE A 39 -0.84 17.62 3.52
CA ILE A 39 -1.38 16.85 4.65
C ILE A 39 -2.88 17.15 4.82
N LEU A 40 -3.27 18.43 4.86
CA LEU A 40 -4.67 18.83 5.02
C LEU A 40 -5.55 18.35 3.86
N ASP A 41 -5.08 18.47 2.62
CA ASP A 41 -5.82 18.05 1.42
C ASP A 41 -6.00 16.53 1.39
N LEU A 42 -4.96 15.77 1.74
CA LEU A 42 -5.02 14.31 1.84
C LEU A 42 -5.92 13.84 2.99
N ASP A 43 -5.93 14.56 4.11
CA ASP A 43 -6.78 14.26 5.27
C ASP A 43 -8.25 14.53 4.95
N ALA A 44 -8.57 15.71 4.40
CA ALA A 44 -9.92 16.07 3.96
C ALA A 44 -10.50 15.10 2.91
N ALA A 45 -9.62 14.49 2.11
CA ALA A 45 -9.99 13.50 1.12
C ALA A 45 -9.96 12.05 1.62
N ASP A 46 -9.65 11.80 2.90
CA ASP A 46 -9.58 10.46 3.51
C ASP A 46 -8.50 9.56 2.87
N TYR A 47 -7.40 10.16 2.39
CA TYR A 47 -6.23 9.45 1.84
C TYR A 47 -5.03 9.43 2.76
N TRP A 48 -4.97 10.33 3.75
CA TRP A 48 -3.85 10.40 4.67
C TRP A 48 -3.62 9.08 5.44
N LYS A 49 -4.71 8.35 5.73
CA LYS A 49 -4.67 7.01 6.31
C LYS A 49 -3.88 5.98 5.52
N TYR A 50 -3.64 6.18 4.22
CA TYR A 50 -2.94 5.21 3.39
C TYR A 50 -1.41 5.41 3.35
N VAL A 51 -0.89 6.55 3.82
CA VAL A 51 0.54 6.87 3.70
C VAL A 51 1.25 6.88 5.06
N ASP A 52 0.76 7.65 6.04
CA ASP A 52 1.35 7.74 7.40
C ASP A 52 0.47 8.61 8.35
N GLY A 53 -0.86 8.60 8.15
CA GLY A 53 -1.77 9.38 8.98
C GLY A 53 -2.01 8.85 10.40
N PRO A 54 -2.74 9.61 11.24
CA PRO A 54 -3.13 9.17 12.59
C PRO A 54 -3.86 7.82 12.58
N ASP A 55 -4.60 7.54 11.52
CA ASP A 55 -5.34 6.29 11.29
C ASP A 55 -4.58 5.29 10.42
N TYR A 56 -3.27 5.47 10.23
CA TYR A 56 -2.44 4.54 9.46
C TYR A 56 -2.35 3.20 10.19
N ASN A 57 -3.13 2.25 9.70
CA ASN A 57 -3.20 0.89 10.22
C ASN A 57 -3.24 -0.10 9.05
N PRO A 58 -2.11 -0.30 8.35
CA PRO A 58 -2.06 -1.18 7.20
C PRO A 58 -2.42 -2.63 7.58
N PRO A 59 -3.17 -3.34 6.73
CA PRO A 59 -3.51 -4.74 6.97
C PRO A 59 -2.24 -5.60 7.05
N ALA A 60 -2.15 -6.41 8.11
CA ALA A 60 -1.04 -7.33 8.29
C ALA A 60 -1.16 -8.52 7.33
N ILE A 61 -0.16 -8.69 6.46
CA ILE A 61 -0.05 -9.87 5.59
C ILE A 61 0.92 -10.85 6.26
N PRO A 62 0.49 -12.08 6.61
CA PRO A 62 1.38 -13.05 7.24
C PRO A 62 2.48 -13.49 6.28
N GLU A 63 3.62 -13.90 6.84
CA GLU A 63 4.72 -14.45 6.06
C GLU A 63 4.31 -15.75 5.35
N LEU A 64 4.72 -15.90 4.10
CA LEU A 64 4.43 -17.08 3.29
C LEU A 64 5.23 -18.27 3.77
N LYS A 65 4.53 -19.30 4.23
CA LYS A 65 5.04 -20.64 4.53
C LYS A 65 4.57 -21.56 3.42
N PRO A 66 5.42 -21.88 2.43
CA PRO A 66 5.03 -22.73 1.31
C PRO A 66 4.81 -24.17 1.80
N SER A 67 3.93 -24.88 1.11
CA SER A 67 3.70 -26.30 1.29
C SER A 67 4.99 -27.07 0.97
N GLN A 68 5.30 -28.06 1.79
CA GLN A 68 6.52 -28.85 1.67
C GLN A 68 6.16 -30.30 1.40
N GLN A 69 6.92 -30.94 0.51
CA GLN A 69 6.87 -32.39 0.35
C GLN A 69 8.01 -33.00 1.15
N VAL A 70 7.66 -33.94 2.02
CA VAL A 70 8.60 -34.70 2.83
C VAL A 70 8.55 -36.14 2.36
N GLN A 71 9.70 -36.68 1.96
CA GLN A 71 9.85 -38.11 1.71
C GLN A 71 10.23 -38.82 3.00
N GLY A 72 9.59 -39.95 3.24
CA GLY A 72 9.88 -40.82 4.38
C GLY A 72 9.55 -42.27 4.04
N PHE A 73 9.67 -43.14 5.04
CA PHE A 73 9.24 -44.53 4.92
C PHE A 73 7.99 -44.76 5.76
N ASP A 74 7.02 -45.52 5.24
CA ASP A 74 5.88 -45.98 6.02
C ASP A 74 6.29 -47.06 7.03
N ALA A 75 5.34 -47.51 7.86
CA ALA A 75 5.59 -48.56 8.85
C ALA A 75 5.99 -49.93 8.24
N SER A 76 5.88 -50.09 6.92
CA SER A 76 6.26 -51.29 6.16
C SER A 76 7.56 -51.12 5.37
N GLY A 77 8.24 -49.96 5.49
CA GLY A 77 9.49 -49.67 4.80
C GLY A 77 9.35 -49.21 3.36
N ASN A 78 8.15 -48.86 2.89
CA ASN A 78 7.95 -48.29 1.56
C ASN A 78 8.19 -46.78 1.56
N SER A 79 8.81 -46.24 0.51
CA SER A 79 8.98 -44.80 0.35
C SER A 79 7.63 -44.13 0.10
N VAL A 80 7.30 -43.15 0.93
CA VAL A 80 6.07 -42.34 0.83
C VAL A 80 6.43 -40.86 0.81
N THR A 81 5.71 -40.09 -0.02
CA THR A 81 5.79 -38.64 -0.04
C THR A 81 4.56 -38.07 0.66
N ILE A 82 4.78 -37.28 1.71
CA ILE A 82 3.73 -36.58 2.45
C ILE A 82 3.80 -35.09 2.12
N THR A 83 2.66 -34.51 1.79
CA THR A 83 2.54 -33.05 1.63
C THR A 83 2.17 -32.43 2.97
N VAL A 84 3.04 -31.59 3.51
CA VAL A 84 2.76 -30.71 4.64
C VAL A 84 2.18 -29.42 4.06
N PRO A 85 0.89 -29.10 4.32
CA PRO A 85 0.27 -27.90 3.78
C PRO A 85 0.86 -26.63 4.39
N GLY A 86 1.09 -25.64 3.54
CA GLY A 86 1.52 -24.30 3.91
C GLY A 86 0.34 -23.37 4.26
N ASN A 87 0.61 -22.06 4.25
CA ASN A 87 -0.39 -21.02 4.52
C ASN A 87 -0.75 -20.17 3.29
N GLU A 88 -0.54 -20.68 2.08
CA GLU A 88 -0.68 -19.94 0.82
C GLU A 88 -2.08 -19.35 0.65
N THR A 89 -3.12 -20.11 1.01
CA THR A 89 -4.52 -19.64 0.95
C THR A 89 -4.79 -18.47 1.89
N LEU A 90 -4.22 -18.49 3.10
CA LEU A 90 -4.36 -17.41 4.07
C LEU A 90 -3.64 -16.15 3.59
N VAL A 91 -2.42 -16.30 3.06
CA VAL A 91 -1.66 -15.19 2.48
C VAL A 91 -2.37 -14.58 1.27
N ALA A 92 -2.94 -15.41 0.39
CA ALA A 92 -3.70 -14.94 -0.77
C ALA A 92 -4.96 -14.17 -0.35
N ALA A 93 -5.70 -14.66 0.65
CA ALA A 93 -6.86 -13.98 1.20
C ALA A 93 -6.47 -12.63 1.84
N ALA A 94 -5.40 -12.60 2.64
CA ALA A 94 -4.90 -11.38 3.28
C ALA A 94 -4.47 -10.34 2.24
N LYS A 95 -3.78 -10.75 1.17
CA LYS A 95 -3.41 -9.87 0.04
C LYS A 95 -4.64 -9.29 -0.66
N LYS A 96 -5.67 -10.11 -0.89
CA LYS A 96 -6.92 -9.65 -1.52
C LYS A 96 -7.67 -8.64 -0.64
N GLN A 97 -7.70 -8.87 0.67
CA GLN A 97 -8.29 -7.92 1.62
C GLN A 97 -7.47 -6.62 1.70
N ALA A 98 -6.15 -6.70 1.53
CA ALA A 98 -5.26 -5.55 1.52
C ALA A 98 -5.22 -4.78 0.19
N GLU A 99 -5.85 -5.28 -0.88
CA GLU A 99 -5.72 -4.72 -2.23
C GLU A 99 -6.14 -3.24 -2.29
N ALA A 100 -7.27 -2.90 -1.67
CA ALA A 100 -7.75 -1.52 -1.59
C ALA A 100 -6.77 -0.60 -0.83
N TRP A 101 -6.09 -1.13 0.19
CA TRP A 101 -5.08 -0.40 0.95
C TRP A 101 -3.82 -0.17 0.12
N LEU A 102 -3.34 -1.20 -0.58
CA LEU A 102 -2.16 -1.13 -1.44
C LEU A 102 -2.40 -0.20 -2.64
N ALA A 103 -3.59 -0.21 -3.22
CA ALA A 103 -3.99 0.76 -4.24
C ALA A 103 -4.10 2.18 -3.64
N GLY A 104 -4.66 2.25 -2.41
CA GLY A 104 -4.67 3.37 -1.47
C GLY A 104 -3.35 4.15 -1.42
N ASP A 105 -2.34 3.46 -0.93
CA ASP A 105 -1.00 4.00 -0.72
C ASP A 105 -0.38 4.45 -2.04
N LYS A 106 -0.39 3.58 -3.07
CA LYS A 106 0.22 3.88 -4.38
C LYS A 106 -0.34 5.14 -5.03
N LYS A 107 -1.66 5.36 -4.99
CA LYS A 107 -2.30 6.51 -5.65
C LYS A 107 -2.20 7.78 -4.82
N ALA A 108 -2.24 7.70 -3.49
CA ALA A 108 -1.90 8.83 -2.62
C ALA A 108 -0.45 9.29 -2.90
N HIS A 109 0.49 8.34 -2.92
CA HIS A 109 1.89 8.60 -3.23
C HIS A 109 2.07 9.21 -4.63
N ALA A 110 1.44 8.64 -5.66
CA ALA A 110 1.52 9.18 -7.02
C ALA A 110 0.95 10.61 -7.13
N THR A 111 -0.07 10.95 -6.35
CA THR A 111 -0.64 12.31 -6.31
C THR A 111 0.37 13.29 -5.72
N ILE A 112 1.05 12.92 -4.63
CA ILE A 112 2.12 13.72 -4.00
C ILE A 112 3.27 13.92 -4.99
N VAL A 113 3.76 12.84 -5.61
CA VAL A 113 4.86 12.88 -6.56
C VAL A 113 4.55 13.78 -7.76
N LYS A 114 3.32 13.76 -8.30
CA LYS A 114 2.92 14.62 -9.42
C LYS A 114 2.93 16.12 -9.08
N ALA A 115 2.80 16.48 -7.81
CA ALA A 115 2.82 17.87 -7.36
C ALA A 115 4.26 18.39 -7.12
N VAL A 116 5.26 17.50 -7.24
CA VAL A 116 6.67 17.79 -7.00
C VAL A 116 7.46 17.74 -8.31
N PRO A 117 8.28 18.76 -8.62
CA PRO A 117 9.20 18.72 -9.76
C PRO A 117 10.20 17.56 -9.66
N ILE A 118 10.57 16.97 -10.80
CA ILE A 118 11.47 15.79 -10.88
C ILE A 118 12.79 16.00 -10.11
N GLY A 119 13.40 17.19 -10.22
CA GLY A 119 14.66 17.52 -9.53
C GLY A 119 14.55 17.58 -8.00
N ARG A 120 13.33 17.56 -7.44
CA ARG A 120 13.05 17.66 -6.00
C ARG A 120 12.33 16.44 -5.45
N LEU A 121 12.25 15.33 -6.17
CA LEU A 121 11.62 14.11 -5.63
C LEU A 121 12.23 13.62 -4.31
N TYR A 122 13.47 14.02 -4.00
CA TYR A 122 14.09 13.76 -2.70
C TYR A 122 13.34 14.36 -1.51
N VAL A 123 12.51 15.39 -1.70
CA VAL A 123 11.68 15.96 -0.62
C VAL A 123 10.50 15.08 -0.24
N VAL A 124 10.17 14.10 -1.09
CA VAL A 124 9.10 13.10 -0.85
C VAL A 124 9.69 11.79 -0.31
N ARG A 125 11.02 11.66 -0.23
CA ARG A 125 11.72 10.42 0.17
C ARG A 125 11.47 10.01 1.62
N ASP A 126 11.01 10.92 2.48
CA ASP A 126 10.68 10.59 3.88
C ASP A 126 9.31 9.91 4.03
N CYS A 127 8.52 9.75 2.96
CA CYS A 127 7.40 8.80 2.96
C CYS A 127 7.99 7.39 2.93
N LYS A 128 7.92 6.66 4.06
CA LYS A 128 8.49 5.31 4.23
C LYS A 128 8.03 4.29 3.18
N SER A 129 6.94 4.55 2.44
CA SER A 129 6.49 3.71 1.31
C SER A 129 7.42 3.73 0.08
N ALA A 130 8.37 4.66 -0.04
CA ALA A 130 9.35 4.70 -1.13
C ALA A 130 10.56 3.75 -0.94
N ILE A 131 10.73 3.15 0.24
CA ILE A 131 11.93 2.34 0.56
C ILE A 131 11.91 0.95 -0.11
N ASN A 132 10.76 0.50 -0.65
CA ASN A 132 10.62 -0.84 -1.27
C ASN A 132 10.43 -0.81 -2.78
N LEU A 133 11.30 -0.09 -3.50
CA LEU A 133 11.53 -0.31 -4.92
C LEU A 133 13.03 -0.59 -5.13
N ASN A 134 13.44 -1.81 -4.76
CA ASN A 134 14.64 -2.47 -5.27
C ASN A 134 14.21 -3.75 -5.99
#